data_AF-A0A9W4TLP5-F1
#
_entry.id   AF-A0A9W4TLP5-F1
#
_cell.length_a   1.000
_cell.length_b   1.000
_cell.length_c   1.000
_cell.angle_alpha   90.00
_cell.angle_beta   90.00
_cell.angle_gamma   90.00
#
_symmetry.space_group_name_H-M   'P 1'
#
loop_
_entity.id
_entity.type
_entity.pdbx_description
1 polymer ?
#
loop_
_entity_poly.entity_id
_entity_poly.type
_entity_poly.pdbx_seq_one_letter_code
_entity_poly.pdbx_strand_id
1 'polypeptide(L)'
;MKEENEEYLEAVQNNDLVEIADALGDMMYILCGTIIEHGLQDKIEAVFDEIQRSNMSKLGEDGKPIYREDGKVMKGPNYFKPDFSKLL
;
A
#
# COMPACT_ATOMS: atom_id res chain seq x y z
N MET A 1 5.92 -11.58 -7.57
CA MET A 1 6.13 -10.18 -7.12
C MET A 1 7.52 -9.64 -7.38
N LYS A 2 8.65 -10.36 -7.19
CA LYS A 2 9.97 -9.78 -7.46
C LYS A 2 10.14 -9.37 -8.95
N GLU A 3 9.83 -10.30 -9.85
CA GLU A 3 9.86 -10.12 -11.31
C GLU A 3 9.05 -8.89 -11.76
N GLU A 4 7.74 -8.86 -11.47
CA GLU A 4 6.88 -7.69 -11.77
C GLU A 4 7.44 -6.34 -11.26
N ASN A 5 8.09 -6.32 -10.09
CA ASN A 5 8.67 -5.08 -9.54
C ASN A 5 9.91 -4.63 -10.31
N GLU A 6 10.68 -5.57 -10.84
CA GLU A 6 11.83 -5.28 -11.70
C GLU A 6 11.35 -4.76 -13.05
N GLU A 7 10.30 -5.36 -13.64
CA GLU A 7 9.68 -4.91 -14.89
C GLU A 7 9.05 -3.52 -14.76
N TYR A 8 8.30 -3.26 -13.68
CA TYR A 8 7.77 -1.91 -13.39
C TYR A 8 8.89 -0.87 -13.26
N LEU A 9 9.99 -1.22 -12.56
CA LEU A 9 11.10 -0.30 -12.38
C LEU A 9 11.79 0.02 -13.72
N GLU A 10 12.00 -0.98 -14.58
CA GLU A 10 12.53 -0.79 -15.92
C GLU A 10 11.60 0.07 -16.79
N ALA A 11 10.30 -0.19 -16.77
CA ALA A 11 9.30 0.58 -17.51
C ALA A 11 9.27 2.05 -17.07
N VAL A 12 9.38 2.32 -15.76
CA VAL A 12 9.51 3.69 -15.23
C VAL A 12 10.80 4.36 -15.70
N GLN A 13 11.93 3.65 -15.70
CA GLN A 13 13.22 4.19 -16.17
C GLN A 13 13.18 4.52 -17.67
N ASN A 14 12.44 3.74 -18.45
CA ASN A 14 12.25 3.94 -19.88
C ASN A 14 11.12 4.93 -20.22
N ASN A 15 10.37 5.41 -19.22
CA ASN A 15 9.20 6.27 -19.37
C ASN A 15 8.15 5.67 -20.33
N ASP A 16 7.99 4.35 -20.26
CA ASP A 16 7.06 3.56 -21.09
C ASP A 16 5.73 3.34 -20.34
N LEU A 17 4.73 4.13 -20.67
CA LEU A 17 3.43 4.07 -20.00
C LEU A 17 2.68 2.75 -20.27
N VAL A 18 2.93 2.10 -21.40
CA VAL A 18 2.26 0.83 -21.75
C VAL A 18 2.79 -0.28 -20.85
N GLU A 19 4.11 -0.42 -20.78
CA GLU A 19 4.76 -1.43 -19.92
C GLU A 19 4.55 -1.12 -18.42
N ILE A 20 4.46 0.16 -18.03
CA ILE A 20 4.04 0.53 -16.66
C ILE A 20 2.64 -0.01 -16.36
N ALA A 21 1.69 0.15 -17.28
CA ALA A 21 0.32 -0.30 -17.06
C ALA A 21 0.23 -1.83 -17.01
N ASP A 22 1.01 -2.52 -17.85
CA ASP A 22 1.10 -3.99 -17.88
C ASP A 22 1.62 -4.55 -16.56
N ALA A 23 2.79 -4.09 -16.11
CA ALA A 23 3.40 -4.54 -14.86
C ALA A 23 2.52 -4.24 -13.62
N LEU A 24 1.83 -3.09 -13.59
CA LEU A 24 0.87 -2.79 -12.52
C LEU A 24 -0.35 -3.73 -12.55
N GLY A 25 -0.81 -4.12 -13.74
CA GLY A 25 -1.87 -5.10 -13.94
C GLY A 25 -1.48 -6.48 -13.41
N ASP A 26 -0.28 -6.94 -13.76
CA ASP A 26 0.23 -8.26 -13.34
C ASP A 26 0.49 -8.31 -11.83
N MET A 27 1.03 -7.24 -11.24
CA MET A 27 1.10 -7.11 -9.78
C MET A 27 -0.27 -7.24 -9.11
N MET A 28 -1.30 -6.59 -9.65
CA MET A 28 -2.65 -6.67 -9.09
C MET A 28 -3.21 -8.08 -9.24
N TYR A 29 -2.99 -8.74 -10.38
CA TYR A 29 -3.44 -10.11 -10.62
C TYR A 29 -2.82 -11.10 -9.62
N ILE A 30 -1.49 -11.04 -9.44
CA ILE A 30 -0.76 -11.90 -8.51
C ILE A 30 -1.14 -11.59 -7.07
N LEU A 31 -1.32 -10.31 -6.70
CA LEU A 31 -1.75 -9.90 -5.37
C LEU A 31 -3.12 -10.50 -5.02
N CYS A 32 -4.10 -10.38 -5.92
CA CYS A 32 -5.43 -10.97 -5.75
C CYS A 32 -5.35 -12.50 -5.60
N GLY A 33 -4.57 -13.17 -6.44
CA GLY A 33 -4.33 -14.62 -6.29
C GLY A 33 -3.71 -14.98 -4.93
N THR A 34 -2.74 -14.18 -4.47
CA THR A 34 -2.07 -14.39 -3.18
C THR A 34 -3.03 -14.19 -2.00
N ILE A 35 -3.92 -13.19 -2.07
CA ILE A 35 -4.97 -12.96 -1.07
C ILE A 35 -5.88 -14.18 -0.94
N ILE A 36 -6.31 -14.74 -2.07
CA ILE A 36 -7.17 -15.93 -2.11
C ILE A 36 -6.44 -17.16 -1.55
N GLU A 37 -5.18 -17.37 -1.96
CA GLU A 37 -4.37 -18.52 -1.50
C GLU A 37 -4.21 -18.53 0.04
N HIS A 38 -4.17 -17.35 0.66
CA HIS A 38 -4.08 -17.21 2.12
C HIS A 38 -5.44 -17.15 2.82
N GLY A 39 -6.55 -17.30 2.10
CA GLY A 39 -7.91 -17.27 2.66
C GLY A 39 -8.36 -15.90 3.15
N LEU A 40 -7.79 -14.82 2.61
CA LEU A 40 -8.06 -13.45 3.04
C LEU A 40 -9.06 -12.69 2.14
N GLN A 41 -9.64 -13.33 1.12
CA GLN A 41 -10.53 -12.69 0.16
C GLN A 41 -11.72 -11.96 0.80
N ASP A 42 -12.29 -12.50 1.88
CA ASP A 42 -13.43 -11.90 2.59
C ASP A 42 -13.00 -10.89 3.68
N LYS A 43 -11.69 -10.68 3.85
CA LYS A 43 -11.11 -9.86 4.94
C LYS A 43 -10.24 -8.72 4.43
N ILE A 44 -9.74 -8.80 3.19
CA ILE A 44 -8.71 -7.89 2.69
C ILE A 44 -9.17 -6.43 2.66
N GLU A 45 -10.44 -6.17 2.35
CA GLU A 45 -11.02 -4.83 2.40
C GLU A 45 -10.96 -4.24 3.82
N ALA A 46 -11.37 -5.02 4.83
CA ALA A 46 -11.32 -4.58 6.22
C ALA A 46 -9.87 -4.39 6.72
N VAL A 47 -8.94 -5.22 6.28
CA VAL A 47 -7.50 -5.04 6.54
C VAL A 47 -7.00 -3.74 5.92
N PHE A 48 -7.38 -3.44 4.68
CA PHE A 48 -7.02 -2.21 3.99
C PHE A 48 -7.59 -0.98 4.71
N ASP A 49 -8.86 -1.02 5.12
CA ASP A 49 -9.52 0.05 5.87
C ASP A 49 -8.84 0.34 7.21
N GLU A 50 -8.41 -0.70 7.94
CA GLU A 50 -7.70 -0.54 9.20
C GLU A 50 -6.30 0.06 9.01
N ILE A 51 -5.59 -0.34 7.95
CA ILE A 51 -4.31 0.27 7.55
C ILE A 51 -4.53 1.74 7.20
N GLN A 52 -5.58 2.06 6.43
CA GLN A 52 -5.90 3.43 6.05
C GLN A 52 -6.25 4.27 7.27
N ARG A 53 -7.07 3.74 8.20
CA ARG A 53 -7.43 4.39 9.47
C ARG A 53 -6.18 4.72 10.29
N SER A 54 -5.24 3.78 10.39
CA SER A 54 -3.93 4.01 11.02
C SER A 54 -3.09 5.05 10.28
N ASN A 55 -3.05 5.03 8.95
CA ASN A 55 -2.33 6.02 8.16
C ASN A 55 -2.88 7.44 8.36
N MET A 56 -4.19 7.61 8.39
CA MET A 56 -4.84 8.91 8.63
C MET A 56 -4.56 9.44 10.03
N SER A 57 -4.32 8.57 11.02
CA SER A 57 -3.90 8.99 12.37
C SER A 57 -2.48 9.58 12.44
N LYS A 58 -1.67 9.40 11.38
CA LYS A 58 -0.33 10.00 11.28
C LYS A 58 -0.39 11.49 10.90
N LEU A 59 -1.53 11.99 10.44
CA LEU A 59 -1.68 13.38 10.02
C LEU A 59 -1.55 14.33 11.22
N GLY A 60 -1.10 15.55 10.95
CA GLY A 60 -1.09 16.65 11.90
C GLY A 60 -2.51 17.13 12.22
N GLU A 61 -2.62 18.06 13.19
CA GLU A 61 -3.90 18.65 13.59
C GLU A 61 -4.59 19.40 12.44
N ASP A 62 -3.83 19.83 11.43
CA ASP A 62 -4.32 20.46 10.21
C ASP A 62 -4.76 19.47 9.12
N GLY A 63 -4.73 18.17 9.42
CA GLY A 63 -5.08 17.10 8.48
C GLY A 63 -4.02 16.87 7.40
N LYS A 64 -2.81 17.42 7.54
CA LYS A 64 -1.74 17.24 6.55
C LYS A 64 -0.70 16.22 7.03
N PRO A 65 -0.02 15.50 6.12
CA PRO A 65 1.07 14.64 6.51
C PRO A 65 2.23 15.47 7.08
N ILE A 66 2.79 15.02 8.19
CA ILE A 66 3.99 15.61 8.77
C ILE A 66 5.19 14.97 8.08
N TYR A 67 6.03 15.73 7.41
CA TYR A 67 7.19 15.20 6.69
C TYR A 67 8.50 15.46 7.43
N ARG A 68 9.44 14.53 7.32
CA ARG A 68 10.86 14.74 7.62
C ARG A 68 11.56 15.32 6.38
N GLU A 69 12.76 15.87 6.56
CA GLU A 69 13.62 16.41 5.50
C GLU A 69 13.88 15.46 4.32
N ASP A 70 13.81 14.14 4.53
CA ASP A 70 13.95 13.09 3.50
C ASP A 70 12.64 12.78 2.75
N GLY A 71 11.55 13.50 3.04
CA GLY A 71 10.22 13.25 2.47
C GLY A 71 9.44 12.13 3.17
N LYS A 72 9.96 11.54 4.25
CA LYS A 72 9.26 10.49 4.99
C LYS A 72 8.09 11.06 5.79
N VAL A 73 6.91 10.47 5.64
CA VAL A 73 5.75 10.74 6.51
C VAL A 73 6.04 10.27 7.93
N MET A 74 5.98 11.20 8.86
CA MET A 74 6.18 11.05 10.29
C MET A 74 4.88 10.69 11.00
N LYS A 75 5.00 10.16 12.21
CA LYS A 75 3.84 9.83 13.04
C LYS A 75 3.35 11.10 13.73
N GLY A 76 2.11 11.50 13.42
CA GLY A 76 1.39 12.55 14.13
C GLY A 76 1.12 12.22 15.60
N PRO A 77 0.68 13.22 16.39
CA PRO A 77 0.45 13.08 17.82
C PRO A 77 -0.63 12.05 18.17
N ASN A 78 -1.57 11.80 17.25
CA ASN A 78 -2.69 10.89 17.41
C ASN A 78 -2.44 9.48 16.84
N TYR A 79 -1.19 9.17 16.48
CA TYR A 79 -0.86 7.92 15.81
C TYR A 79 -1.20 6.69 16.64
N PHE A 80 -1.87 5.73 16.01
CA PHE A 80 -1.99 4.36 16.49
C PHE A 80 -1.56 3.36 15.41
N LYS A 81 -1.06 2.19 15.83
CA LYS A 81 -0.78 1.06 14.93
C LYS A 81 -2.11 0.43 14.46
N PRO A 82 -2.17 -0.13 13.24
CA PRO A 82 -3.33 -0.90 12.83
C PRO A 82 -3.52 -2.10 13.77
N ASP A 83 -4.76 -2.37 14.15
CA ASP A 83 -5.15 -3.50 15.00
C ASP A 83 -5.97 -4.52 14.21
N PHE A 84 -5.34 -5.66 13.92
CA PHE A 84 -5.96 -6.75 13.17
C PHE A 84 -6.64 -7.81 14.03
N SER A 85 -6.60 -7.69 15.37
CA SER A 85 -7.08 -8.73 16.30
C SER A 85 -8.56 -9.09 16.15
N LYS A 86 -9.36 -8.16 15.62
CA LYS A 86 -10.79 -8.34 15.33
C LYS A 86 -11.08 -8.72 13.88
N LEU A 87 -10.08 -8.66 13.01
CA LEU A 87 -10.20 -8.88 11.57
C LEU A 87 -9.69 -10.26 11.17
N LEU A 88 -8.60 -10.73 11.79
CA LEU A 88 -7.96 -12.02 11.52
C LEU A 88 -8.37 -13.06 12.55
#